data_AF-A0A961UEJ5-F1
#
_entry.id   AF-A0A961UEJ5-F1
#
_cell.length_a   1.000
_cell.length_b   1.000
_cell.length_c   1.000
_cell.angle_alpha   90.00
_cell.angle_beta   90.00
_cell.angle_gamma   90.00
#
_symmetry.space_group_name_H-M   'P 1'
#
loop_
_entity.id
_entity.type
_entity.pdbx_description
1 polymer ?
#
loop_
_entity_poly.entity_id
_entity_poly.type
_entity_poly.pdbx_seq_one_letter_code
_entity_poly.pdbx_strand_id
1 'polypeptide(L)' 'AKSLITHPATTTHQRMEESERELLGITGSTVRISCGLESVGDLVADIDRALARV' A
#
# COMPACT_ATOMS: atom_id res chain seq x y z
N ALA A 1 0.93 12.96 -13.06
CA ALA A 1 0.16 12.07 -12.16
C ALA A 1 0.91 11.96 -10.84
N LYS A 2 0.23 11.67 -9.71
CA LYS A 2 0.88 11.53 -8.38
C LYS A 2 0.74 10.10 -7.87
N SER A 3 1.79 9.59 -7.25
CA SER A 3 1.79 8.30 -6.56
C SER A 3 0.90 8.35 -5.30
N LEU A 4 0.24 7.25 -5.01
CA LEU A 4 -0.65 7.10 -3.84
C LEU A 4 -0.39 5.77 -3.15
N ILE A 5 -0.42 5.77 -1.81
CA ILE A 5 -0.30 4.57 -0.98
C ILE A 5 -1.51 4.47 -0.05
N THR A 6 -1.97 3.26 0.21
CA THR A 6 -3.06 3.03 1.16
C THR A 6 -2.90 1.71 1.90
N HIS A 7 -3.51 1.62 3.08
CA HIS A 7 -3.65 0.40 3.84
C HIS A 7 -5.08 -0.13 3.68
N PRO A 8 -5.36 -1.05 2.73
CA PRO A 8 -6.72 -1.38 2.34
C PRO A 8 -7.57 -1.89 3.50
N ALA A 9 -6.96 -2.61 4.46
CA ALA A 9 -7.65 -3.12 5.63
C ALA A 9 -8.22 -2.02 6.54
N THR A 10 -7.61 -0.83 6.63
CA THR A 10 -8.15 0.30 7.44
C THR A 10 -8.75 1.42 6.61
N THR A 11 -8.72 1.33 5.28
CA THR A 11 -9.23 2.39 4.39
C THR A 11 -10.36 1.88 3.48
N THR A 12 -9.99 1.40 2.30
CA THR A 12 -10.91 1.12 1.19
C THR A 12 -11.76 -0.13 1.43
N HIS A 13 -11.24 -1.10 2.19
CA HIS A 13 -11.91 -2.36 2.50
C HIS A 13 -12.25 -2.48 4.01
N GLN A 14 -12.23 -1.37 4.75
CA GLN A 14 -12.44 -1.37 6.21
C GLN A 14 -13.82 -1.90 6.65
N ARG A 15 -14.80 -1.93 5.74
CA ARG A 15 -16.18 -2.37 6.00
C ARG A 15 -16.40 -3.86 5.74
N MET A 16 -15.38 -4.56 5.23
CA MET A 16 -15.43 -6.01 5.04
C MET A 16 -14.96 -6.72 6.30
N GLU A 17 -15.54 -7.87 6.59
CA GLU A 17 -15.06 -8.70 7.68
C GLU A 17 -13.62 -9.18 7.40
N GLU A 18 -12.87 -9.48 8.46
CA GLU A 18 -11.48 -9.94 8.32
C GLU A 18 -11.35 -11.20 7.45
N SER A 19 -12.22 -12.18 7.68
CA SER A 19 -12.24 -13.43 6.91
C SER A 19 -12.50 -13.20 5.41
N GLU A 20 -13.36 -12.25 5.06
CA GLU A 20 -13.64 -11.90 3.66
C GLU A 20 -12.44 -11.21 2.99
N ARG A 21 -11.72 -10.37 3.73
CA ARG A 21 -10.50 -9.71 3.24
C ARG A 21 -9.37 -10.70 3.05
N GLU A 22 -9.18 -11.62 3.99
CA GLU A 22 -8.17 -12.67 3.90
C GLU A 22 -8.38 -13.56 2.68
N LEU A 23 -9.62 -13.91 2.35
CA LEU A 23 -9.96 -14.66 1.12
C LEU A 23 -9.56 -13.92 -0.17
N LEU A 24 -9.48 -12.58 -0.13
CA LEU A 24 -9.00 -11.74 -1.24
C LEU A 24 -7.48 -11.47 -1.17
N GLY A 25 -6.77 -12.08 -0.21
CA GLY A 25 -5.35 -11.83 0.03
C GLY A 25 -5.04 -10.46 0.66
N ILE A 26 -6.05 -9.80 1.23
CA ILE A 26 -5.89 -8.54 1.95
C ILE A 26 -5.75 -8.86 3.44
N THR A 27 -4.53 -8.74 3.94
CA THR A 27 -4.17 -8.95 5.34
C THR A 27 -3.96 -7.61 6.06
N GLY A 28 -3.83 -7.65 7.39
CA GLY A 28 -3.51 -6.47 8.20
C GLY A 28 -2.12 -5.84 7.94
N SER A 29 -1.26 -6.48 7.13
CA SER A 29 0.02 -5.93 6.69
C SER A 29 0.03 -5.52 5.22
N THR A 30 -1.08 -5.72 4.49
CA THR A 30 -1.16 -5.41 3.06
C THR A 30 -1.12 -3.90 2.84
N VAL A 31 -0.14 -3.44 2.06
CA VAL A 31 -0.03 -2.05 1.59
C VAL A 31 -0.20 -2.03 0.07
N ARG A 32 -1.07 -1.15 -0.43
CA ARG A 32 -1.33 -1.00 -1.88
C ARG A 32 -0.75 0.31 -2.38
N ILE A 33 0.07 0.24 -3.43
CA ILE A 33 0.68 1.39 -4.09
C ILE A 33 0.09 1.54 -5.50
N SER A 34 -0.34 2.76 -5.82
CA SER A 34 -0.63 3.19 -7.19
C SER A 34 0.53 4.06 -7.66
N CYS A 35 1.37 3.53 -8.53
CA CYS A 35 2.52 4.26 -9.07
C CYS A 35 2.04 5.40 -9.99
N GLY A 36 2.53 6.61 -9.72
CA GLY A 36 2.32 7.76 -10.58
C GLY A 36 3.29 7.79 -11.76
N LEU A 37 3.63 9.00 -12.21
CA LEU A 37 4.53 9.22 -13.37
C LEU A 37 5.79 9.99 -12.95
N GLU A 38 6.14 9.93 -11.67
CA GLU A 38 7.39 10.48 -11.15
C GLU A 38 8.61 9.70 -11.67
N SER A 39 9.80 10.25 -11.42
CA SER A 39 11.06 9.55 -11.70
C SER A 39 11.11 8.22 -10.96
N VAL A 40 11.48 7.15 -11.66
CA VAL A 40 11.63 5.81 -11.07
C VAL A 40 12.66 5.83 -9.93
N GLY A 41 13.77 6.55 -10.11
CA GLY A 41 14.82 6.65 -9.09
C GLY A 41 14.31 7.31 -7.80
N ASP A 42 13.45 8.31 -7.92
CA ASP A 42 12.87 8.99 -6.75
C ASP A 42 11.89 8.08 -6.02
N LEU A 43 11.05 7.34 -6.76
CA LEU A 43 10.10 6.39 -6.16
C LEU A 43 10.80 5.25 -5.42
N VAL A 44 11.87 4.69 -6.01
CA VAL A 44 12.68 3.64 -5.38
C VAL A 44 13.35 4.18 -4.11
N ALA A 45 14.02 5.33 -4.20
CA ALA A 45 14.69 5.95 -3.05
C ALA A 45 13.71 6.29 -1.92
N ASP A 46 12.47 6.66 -2.25
CA ASP A 46 11.42 6.94 -1.26
C ASP A 46 10.99 5.68 -0.51
N ILE A 47 10.76 4.58 -1.24
CA ILE A 47 10.38 3.28 -0.68
C ILE A 47 11.53 2.70 0.16
N ASP A 48 12.77 2.71 -0.34
CA ASP A 48 13.94 2.21 0.39
C ASP A 48 14.12 2.94 1.72
N ARG A 49 13.98 4.28 1.70
CA ARG A 49 14.06 5.10 2.92
C ARG A 49 12.97 4.76 3.93
N ALA A 50 11.77 4.43 3.46
CA ALA A 50 10.66 4.03 4.33
C ALA A 50 10.91 2.64 4.95
N LEU A 51 11.37 1.68 4.15
CA LEU A 51 11.69 0.32 4.59
C LEU A 51 12.85 0.28 5.60
N ALA A 52 13.80 1.21 5.52
CA ALA A 52 14.89 1.31 6.50
C ALA A 52 14.45 1.81 7.89
N ARG A 53 13.16 2.17 8.08
CA ARG A 53 12.62 2.73 9.34
C ARG A 53 11.66 1.78 10.07
N VAL A 54 11.40 0.60 9.52
CA VAL A 54 10.58 -0.47 10.11
C VAL A 54 11.47 -1.61 10.56
#